data_AF-A0ABD3SFB0-F1
#
_entry.id   AF-A0ABD3SFB0-F1
#
_cell.length_a   1.000
_cell.length_b   1.000
_cell.length_c   1.000
_cell.angle_alpha   90.00
_cell.angle_beta   90.00
_cell.angle_gamma   90.00
#
_symmetry.space_group_name_H-M   'P 1'
#
loop_
_entity.id
_entity.type
_entity.pdbx_description
1 polymer ?
#
loop_
_entity_poly.entity_id
_entity_poly.type
_entity_poly.pdbx_seq_one_letter_code
_entity_poly.pdbx_strand_id
1 'polypeptide(L)'
;MVSKEEIAEINAYFRGRMDESKKIWMTRGKDARIASAAARAASGAKTWRQMSGMSLMMHEVGHVGNRHFMVGFGFIGLMALYAQTKFTDDMRKNSPYWSTFHEKGQHGGH
;
A
#
# COMPACT_ATOMS: atom_id res chain seq x y z
N MET A 1 -5.51 -57.89 3.78
CA MET A 1 -5.54 -57.64 2.32
C MET A 1 -6.25 -56.31 2.12
N VAL A 2 -5.70 -55.41 1.31
CA VAL A 2 -6.33 -54.12 1.03
C VAL A 2 -7.61 -54.38 0.25
N SER A 3 -8.72 -53.77 0.66
CA SER A 3 -10.02 -53.91 0.02
C SER A 3 -10.03 -53.23 -1.36
N LYS A 4 -10.97 -53.63 -2.23
CA LYS A 4 -11.09 -53.03 -3.56
C LYS A 4 -11.49 -51.56 -3.47
N GLU A 5 -12.27 -51.20 -2.45
CA GLU A 5 -12.68 -49.84 -2.15
C GLU A 5 -11.47 -48.97 -1.76
N GLU A 6 -10.60 -49.45 -0.87
CA GLU A 6 -9.37 -48.74 -0.49
C GLU A 6 -8.43 -48.53 -1.68
N ILE A 7 -8.30 -49.53 -2.56
CA ILE A 7 -7.49 -49.39 -3.79
C ILE A 7 -8.05 -48.32 -4.72
N ALA A 8 -9.38 -48.21 -4.83
CA ALA A 8 -10.02 -47.19 -5.67
C ALA A 8 -9.80 -45.78 -5.12
N GLU A 9 -9.92 -45.59 -3.80
CA GLU A 9 -9.68 -44.32 -3.12
C GLU A 9 -8.22 -43.86 -3.25
N ILE A 10 -7.28 -44.76 -3.01
CA ILE A 10 -5.84 -44.50 -3.15
C ILE A 10 -5.52 -44.04 -4.59
N ASN A 11 -6.06 -44.72 -5.60
CA ASN A 11 -5.85 -44.36 -6.99
C ASN A 11 -6.50 -43.01 -7.37
N ALA A 12 -7.63 -42.66 -6.77
CA ALA A 12 -8.26 -41.36 -6.96
C ALA A 12 -7.39 -40.25 -6.36
N TYR A 13 -6.88 -40.45 -5.14
CA TYR A 13 -5.98 -39.51 -4.47
C TYR A 13 -4.71 -39.22 -5.28
N PHE A 14 -4.01 -40.26 -5.75
CA PHE A 14 -2.79 -40.07 -6.52
C PHE A 14 -3.04 -39.38 -7.87
N ARG A 15 -4.15 -39.69 -8.54
CA ARG A 15 -4.55 -38.98 -9.76
C ARG A 15 -4.80 -37.49 -9.49
N GLY A 16 -5.53 -37.16 -8.43
CA GLY A 16 -5.75 -35.78 -8.01
C GLY A 16 -4.45 -35.04 -7.71
N ARG A 17 -3.52 -35.67 -6.96
CA ARG A 17 -2.20 -35.08 -6.65
C ARG A 17 -1.32 -34.90 -7.89
N MET A 18 -1.39 -35.80 -8.85
CA MET A 18 -0.67 -35.67 -10.12
C MET A 18 -1.21 -34.52 -10.96
N ASP A 19 -2.53 -34.33 -11.03
CA ASP A 19 -3.14 -33.24 -11.76
C ASP A 19 -2.85 -31.88 -11.11
N GLU A 20 -2.89 -31.82 -9.78
CA GLU A 20 -2.46 -30.65 -9.02
C GLU A 20 -0.98 -30.33 -9.26
N SER A 21 -0.12 -31.34 -9.25
CA SER A 21 1.32 -31.18 -9.53
C SER A 21 1.56 -30.69 -10.96
N LYS A 22 0.82 -31.18 -11.96
CA LYS A 22 0.88 -30.67 -13.34
C LYS A 22 0.45 -29.21 -13.42
N LYS A 23 -0.63 -28.82 -12.73
CA LYS A 23 -1.07 -27.41 -12.67
C LYS A 23 0.02 -26.52 -12.06
N ILE A 24 0.62 -26.94 -10.96
CA ILE A 24 1.72 -26.20 -10.31
C ILE A 24 2.96 -26.14 -11.22
N TRP A 25 3.26 -27.21 -11.95
CA TRP A 25 4.40 -27.24 -12.86
C TRP A 25 4.21 -26.28 -14.03
N MET A 26 2.99 -26.20 -14.59
CA MET A 26 2.64 -25.25 -15.64
C MET A 26 2.81 -23.79 -15.20
N THR A 27 2.59 -23.45 -13.93
CA THR A 27 2.78 -22.07 -13.45
C THR A 27 4.24 -21.70 -13.16
N ARG A 28 5.16 -22.68 -13.12
CA ARG A 28 6.58 -22.46 -12.81
C ARG A 28 7.47 -22.24 -14.02
N GLY A 29 6.99 -22.59 -15.22
CA GLY A 29 7.74 -22.46 -16.48
C GLY A 29 8.08 -21.01 -16.85
N LYS A 30 9.12 -20.83 -17.67
CA LYS A 30 9.57 -19.52 -18.17
C LYS A 30 8.42 -18.74 -18.81
N ASP A 31 7.61 -19.41 -19.61
CA ASP A 31 6.49 -18.79 -20.33
C ASP A 31 5.37 -18.34 -19.40
N ALA A 32 5.06 -19.11 -18.35
CA ALA A 32 4.08 -18.71 -17.34
C ALA A 32 4.55 -17.51 -16.52
N ARG A 33 5.86 -17.40 -16.24
CA ARG A 33 6.44 -16.21 -15.60
C ARG A 33 6.36 -14.99 -16.51
N ILE A 34 6.66 -15.16 -17.81
CA ILE A 34 6.53 -14.09 -18.81
C ILE A 34 5.07 -13.65 -18.94
N ALA A 35 4.13 -14.60 -19.03
CA ALA A 35 2.70 -14.32 -19.10
C ALA A 35 2.19 -13.61 -17.84
N SER A 36 2.64 -14.03 -16.64
CA SER A 36 2.30 -13.35 -15.38
C SER A 36 2.88 -11.94 -15.30
N ALA A 37 4.13 -11.73 -15.74
CA ALA A 37 4.74 -10.41 -15.80
C ALA A 37 4.03 -9.50 -16.82
N ALA A 38 3.71 -10.04 -18.00
CA ALA A 38 2.96 -9.34 -19.04
C ALA A 38 1.54 -8.99 -18.57
N ALA A 39 0.84 -9.90 -17.89
CA ALA A 39 -0.47 -9.64 -17.31
C ALA A 39 -0.41 -8.57 -16.22
N ARG A 40 0.61 -8.59 -15.34
CA ARG A 40 0.84 -7.53 -14.35
C ARG A 40 1.11 -6.19 -15.03
N ALA A 41 1.96 -6.15 -16.05
CA ALA A 41 2.25 -4.94 -16.80
C ALA A 41 1.00 -4.40 -17.53
N ALA A 42 0.21 -5.27 -18.16
CA ALA A 42 -1.01 -4.93 -18.89
C ALA A 42 -2.15 -4.50 -17.97
N SER A 43 -2.20 -5.00 -16.73
CA SER A 43 -3.25 -4.64 -15.77
C SER A 43 -3.22 -3.17 -15.34
N GLY A 44 -2.10 -2.46 -15.57
CA GLY A 44 -1.91 -1.08 -15.14
C GLY A 44 -1.90 -0.90 -13.60
N ALA A 45 -2.09 -1.98 -12.84
CA ALA A 45 -2.11 -1.97 -11.39
C ALA A 45 -0.70 -1.73 -10.86
N LYS A 46 -0.43 -0.48 -10.46
CA LYS A 46 0.82 -0.14 -9.78
C LYS A 46 0.87 -0.89 -8.46
N THR A 47 2.00 -1.53 -8.17
CA THR A 47 2.26 -2.04 -6.82
C THR A 47 2.43 -0.87 -5.86
N TRP A 48 2.16 -1.06 -4.57
CA TRP A 48 2.32 0.01 -3.55
C TRP A 48 3.72 0.64 -3.57
N ARG A 49 4.77 -0.14 -3.88
CA ARG A 49 6.15 0.35 -4.03
C ARG A 49 6.36 1.30 -5.22
N GLN A 50 5.48 1.22 -6.22
CA GLN A 50 5.49 2.06 -7.41
C GLN A 50 4.50 3.23 -7.30
N MET A 51 3.71 3.29 -6.22
CA MET A 51 2.84 4.42 -5.93
C MET A 51 3.61 5.48 -5.16
N SER A 52 3.27 6.75 -5.36
CA SER A 52 3.81 7.88 -4.61
C SER A 52 2.76 8.96 -4.40
N GLY A 53 3.02 9.89 -3.47
CA GLY A 53 2.14 11.01 -3.16
C GLY A 53 0.72 10.58 -2.79
N MET A 54 -0.27 11.23 -3.39
CA MET A 54 -1.70 11.02 -3.08
C MET A 54 -2.19 9.60 -3.41
N SER A 55 -1.65 8.98 -4.47
CA SER A 55 -2.04 7.61 -4.84
C SER A 55 -1.60 6.60 -3.79
N LEU A 56 -0.39 6.76 -3.24
CA LEU A 56 0.09 5.91 -2.15
C LEU A 56 -0.72 6.18 -0.88
N MET A 57 -0.98 7.45 -0.56
CA MET A 57 -1.78 7.81 0.62
C MET A 57 -3.17 7.14 0.59
N MET A 58 -3.87 7.19 -0.54
CA MET A 58 -5.19 6.54 -0.70
C MET A 58 -5.10 5.02 -0.58
N HIS A 59 -4.05 4.40 -1.13
CA HIS A 59 -3.78 2.97 -0.95
C HIS A 59 -3.60 2.62 0.53
N GLU A 60 -2.82 3.42 1.27
CA GLU A 60 -2.56 3.18 2.69
C GLU A 60 -3.78 3.37 3.59
N VAL A 61 -4.73 4.25 3.23
CA VAL A 61 -6.01 4.40 3.97
C VAL A 61 -6.82 3.11 3.94
N GLY A 62 -6.84 2.41 2.81
CA GLY A 62 -7.54 1.14 2.63
C GLY A 62 -6.78 -0.09 3.14
N HIS A 63 -5.47 0.04 3.39
CA HIS A 63 -4.62 -1.09 3.76
C HIS A 63 -4.82 -1.48 5.23
N VAL A 64 -5.18 -2.74 5.50
CA VAL A 64 -5.55 -3.24 6.84
C VAL A 64 -4.47 -2.97 7.90
N GLY A 65 -3.19 -3.10 7.51
CA GLY A 65 -2.07 -2.86 8.42
C GLY A 65 -1.80 -1.38 8.74
N ASN A 66 -2.19 -0.46 7.85
CA ASN A 66 -1.83 0.96 7.97
C ASN A 66 -3.02 1.88 8.28
N ARG A 67 -4.25 1.35 8.23
CA ARG A 67 -5.49 2.10 8.46
C ARG A 67 -5.50 2.86 9.79
N HIS A 68 -5.06 2.24 10.88
CA HIS A 68 -5.03 2.90 12.20
C HIS A 68 -4.07 4.10 12.23
N PHE A 69 -2.89 3.96 11.62
CA PHE A 69 -1.94 5.05 11.46
C PHE A 69 -2.54 6.19 10.64
N MET A 70 -3.19 5.87 9.51
CA MET A 70 -3.83 6.88 8.65
C MET A 70 -4.98 7.62 9.34
N VAL A 71 -5.76 6.93 10.18
CA VAL A 71 -6.79 7.58 11.02
C VAL A 71 -6.16 8.54 12.02
N GLY A 72 -5.08 8.12 12.71
CA GLY A 72 -4.33 8.98 13.62
C GLY A 72 -3.72 10.19 12.93
N PHE A 73 -3.12 9.99 11.75
CA PHE A 73 -2.58 11.06 10.92
C PHE A 73 -3.67 12.08 10.53
N GLY A 74 -4.84 11.60 10.10
CA GLY A 74 -5.98 12.46 9.79
C GLY A 74 -6.46 13.28 11.00
N PHE A 75 -6.55 12.65 12.17
CA PHE A 75 -6.94 13.33 13.40
C PHE A 75 -5.95 14.43 13.80
N ILE A 76 -4.65 14.13 13.80
CA ILE A 76 -3.61 15.11 14.11
C ILE A 76 -3.61 16.25 13.09
N GLY A 77 -3.78 15.94 11.80
CA GLY A 77 -3.89 16.94 10.74
C GLY A 77 -5.06 17.91 10.96
N LEU A 78 -6.24 17.40 11.32
CA LEU A 78 -7.41 18.22 11.65
C LEU A 78 -7.17 19.09 12.88
N MET A 79 -6.53 18.54 13.92
CA MET A 79 -6.18 19.30 15.13
C MET A 79 -5.16 20.40 14.84
N ALA A 80 -4.17 20.14 13.99
CA ALA A 80 -3.19 21.13 13.55
C ALA A 80 -3.87 22.26 12.76
N LEU A 81 -4.77 21.92 11.83
CA LEU A 81 -5.56 22.92 11.09
C LEU A 81 -6.44 23.75 12.03
N TYR A 82 -7.11 23.10 12.99
CA TYR A 82 -7.89 23.80 14.01
C TYR A 82 -7.02 24.76 14.83
N ALA A 83 -5.86 24.29 15.32
CA ALA A 83 -4.92 25.13 16.03
C ALA A 83 -4.46 26.33 15.17
N GLN A 84 -4.24 26.11 13.86
CA GLN A 84 -3.86 27.16 12.93
C GLN A 84 -4.91 28.29 12.83
N THR A 85 -6.21 27.96 12.94
CA THR A 85 -7.29 28.97 12.96
C THR A 85 -7.26 29.86 14.21
N LYS A 86 -6.59 29.44 15.29
CA LYS A 86 -6.52 30.17 16.56
C LYS A 86 -5.31 31.09 16.66
N PHE A 87 -4.35 31.01 15.74
CA PHE A 87 -3.26 31.98 15.67
C PHE A 87 -3.80 33.31 15.16
N THR A 88 -3.85 34.31 16.03
CA THR A 88 -4.16 35.70 15.67
C THR A 88 -2.97 36.35 14.95
N ASP A 89 -3.22 37.43 14.21
CA ASP A 89 -2.16 38.13 13.48
C ASP A 89 -1.10 38.73 14.42
N ASP A 90 -1.47 39.10 15.65
CA ASP A 90 -0.51 39.57 16.67
C ASP A 90 0.37 38.43 17.20
N MET A 91 -0.17 37.21 17.37
CA MET A 91 0.62 36.04 17.75
C MET A 91 1.58 35.61 16.64
N ARG A 92 1.18 35.84 15.39
CA ARG A 92 2.01 35.59 14.19
C ARG A 92 3.15 36.60 14.08
N LYS A 93 2.88 37.89 14.25
CA LYS A 93 3.92 38.95 14.22
C LYS A 93 4.96 38.78 15.33
N ASN A 94 4.52 38.35 16.52
CA ASN A 94 5.41 38.15 17.67
C ASN A 94 6.06 36.75 17.70
N SER A 95 5.77 35.87 16.74
CA SER A 95 6.37 34.54 16.66
C SER A 95 7.70 34.60 15.90
N PRO A 96 8.84 34.25 16.53
CA PRO A 96 10.15 34.21 15.85
C PRO A 96 10.17 33.27 14.65
N TYR A 97 9.41 32.17 14.72
CA TYR A 97 9.27 31.23 13.62
C TYR A 97 8.51 31.85 12.45
N TRP A 98 7.40 32.55 12.72
CA TRP A 98 6.53 33.06 11.67
C TRP A 98 7.12 34.30 10.98
N SER A 99 7.79 35.19 11.73
CA SER A 99 8.51 36.32 11.15
C SER A 99 9.63 35.86 10.21
N THR A 100 10.36 34.81 10.58
CA THR A 100 11.50 34.28 9.80
C THR A 100 11.09 33.68 8.45
N PHE A 101 9.94 32.99 8.37
CA PHE A 101 9.58 32.19 7.19
C PHE A 101 8.37 32.69 6.40
N HIS A 102 7.57 33.60 6.96
CA HIS A 102 6.28 34.00 6.38
C HIS A 102 6.04 35.50 6.30
N GLU A 103 6.91 36.33 6.88
CA GLU A 103 6.83 37.77 6.71
C GLU A 103 7.43 38.18 5.36
N LYS A 104 6.56 38.61 4.43
CA LYS A 104 7.00 39.15 3.14
C LYS A 104 7.62 40.53 3.37
N GLY A 105 8.95 40.56 3.54
CA GLY A 105 9.73 41.77 3.29
C GLY A 105 10.56 42.27 4.45
N GLN A 106 11.58 41.52 4.87
CA GLN A 106 12.83 42.08 5.39
C GLN A 106 14.01 41.15 5.07
N HIS A 107 14.20 40.85 3.78
CA HIS A 107 15.55 40.59 3.28
C HIS A 107 16.23 41.95 3.14
N GLY A 108 16.90 42.40 4.20
CA GLY A 108 17.68 43.61 4.19
C GLY A 108 18.54 43.75 5.43
N GLY A 109 19.81 43.37 5.31
CA GLY A 109 20.89 43.88 6.16
C GLY A 109 21.61 42.83 7.01
N HIS A 110 22.75 42.39 6.48
CA HIS A 110 23.96 41.86 7.14
C HIS A 110 23.85 40.68 8.11
#